data_AF-A0A7S1BRB0-F1
#
_entry.id   AF-A0A7S1BRB0-F1
#
_cell.length_a   1.000
_cell.length_b   1.000
_cell.length_c   1.000
_cell.angle_alpha   90.00
_cell.angle_beta   90.00
_cell.angle_gamma   90.00
#
_symmetry.space_group_name_H-M   'P 1'
#
loop_
_entity.id
_entity.type
_entity.pdbx_description
1 polymer ?
#
loop_
_entity_poly.entity_id
_entity_poly.type
_entity_poly.pdbx_seq_one_letter_code
_entity_poly.pdbx_strand_id
1 'polypeptide(L)'
;VYGDSVYGDSVYGDSVYGDSVYFDVTAFEGVENRLNRYGRLAPGVEVTQAQQLFGWEDQGRVPKRDPRDFCLWKGRKASEAALARAGSEPAARLDPDTEDYELCWTSPYGPGRPGWHVECSAMLDATVSRLNQEEEIPKYKTDVHAGGIDLKFPHHVNEVAQALG
;
A
#
# COMPACT_ATOMS: atom_id res chain seq x y z
N VAL A 1 -6.51 -12.21 -19.44
CA VAL A 1 -7.81 -11.93 -18.78
C VAL A 1 -7.43 -11.18 -17.52
N TYR A 2 -7.47 -9.85 -17.59
CA TYR A 2 -7.15 -8.98 -16.46
C TYR A 2 -8.29 -9.14 -15.45
N GLY A 3 -7.97 -9.59 -14.24
CA GLY A 3 -8.96 -9.83 -13.20
C GLY A 3 -9.39 -8.50 -12.58
N ASP A 4 -10.69 -8.31 -12.45
CA ASP A 4 -11.30 -7.16 -11.77
C ASP A 4 -10.79 -7.07 -10.32
N SER A 5 -10.41 -5.85 -9.92
CA SER A 5 -9.85 -5.51 -8.61
C SER A 5 -10.84 -5.78 -7.47
N VAL A 6 -10.35 -6.38 -6.38
CA VAL A 6 -11.11 -6.62 -5.14
C VAL A 6 -11.01 -5.43 -4.17
N TYR A 7 -10.12 -4.47 -4.44
CA TYR A 7 -10.19 -3.12 -3.89
C TYR A 7 -11.11 -2.31 -4.81
N GLY A 8 -12.35 -2.10 -4.35
CA GLY A 8 -13.45 -1.56 -5.16
C GLY A 8 -12.99 -0.42 -6.07
N ASP A 9 -13.23 -0.59 -7.38
CA ASP A 9 -13.15 0.42 -8.43
C ASP A 9 -12.07 1.51 -8.23
N SER A 10 -10.83 1.15 -7.86
CA SER A 10 -9.77 2.17 -7.82
C SER A 10 -9.54 2.66 -9.25
N VAL A 11 -9.97 3.90 -9.49
CA VAL A 11 -9.88 4.59 -10.79
C VAL A 11 -8.42 4.84 -11.20
N TYR A 12 -7.47 4.59 -10.28
CA TYR A 12 -6.11 5.07 -10.34
C TYR A 12 -5.08 3.97 -10.61
N GLY A 13 -5.53 2.71 -10.71
CA GLY A 13 -4.73 1.57 -11.17
C GLY A 13 -3.76 1.00 -10.13
N ASP A 14 -3.72 -0.31 -10.05
CA ASP A 14 -2.72 -1.08 -9.30
C ASP A 14 -1.80 -1.84 -10.28
N SER A 15 -0.50 -1.83 -9.98
CA SER A 15 0.47 -2.64 -10.74
C SER A 15 0.75 -3.92 -9.98
N VAL A 16 0.38 -5.05 -10.58
CA VAL A 16 0.67 -6.39 -10.05
C VAL A 16 1.97 -6.91 -10.64
N TYR A 17 2.92 -7.25 -9.78
CA TYR A 17 4.20 -7.84 -10.17
C TYR A 17 4.43 -9.14 -9.37
N GLY A 18 4.23 -10.28 -10.02
CA GLY A 18 4.16 -11.57 -9.32
C GLY A 18 2.95 -11.59 -8.37
N ASP A 19 3.19 -11.94 -7.10
CA ASP A 19 2.17 -11.96 -6.03
C ASP A 19 2.13 -10.65 -5.22
N SER A 20 2.81 -9.60 -5.69
CA SER A 20 2.85 -8.29 -5.04
C SER A 20 2.03 -7.25 -5.82
N VAL A 21 1.41 -6.32 -5.09
CA VAL A 21 0.58 -5.23 -5.63
C VAL A 21 1.17 -3.90 -5.21
N TYR A 22 1.29 -2.98 -6.17
CA TYR A 22 1.85 -1.65 -5.99
C TYR A 22 0.87 -0.56 -6.45
N PHE A 23 0.89 0.57 -5.75
CA PHE A 23 0.18 1.77 -6.13
C PHE A 23 0.89 2.43 -7.32
N ASP A 24 0.18 2.66 -8.43
CA ASP A 24 0.73 3.32 -9.63
C ASP A 24 0.67 4.84 -9.46
N VAL A 25 1.80 5.45 -9.11
CA VAL A 25 1.88 6.90 -8.90
C VAL A 25 1.66 7.67 -10.20
N THR A 26 2.09 7.12 -11.33
CA THR A 26 1.91 7.76 -12.64
C THR A 26 0.45 7.80 -13.04
N ALA A 27 -0.28 6.70 -12.83
CA ALA A 27 -1.71 6.62 -13.12
C ALA A 27 -2.52 7.53 -12.18
N PHE A 28 -2.16 7.61 -10.89
CA PHE A 28 -2.76 8.56 -9.95
C PHE A 28 -2.63 10.02 -10.44
N GLU A 29 -1.44 10.45 -10.84
CA GLU A 29 -1.21 11.81 -11.36
C GLU A 29 -1.82 12.04 -12.76
N GLY A 30 -2.09 10.96 -13.50
CA GLY A 30 -2.67 11.01 -14.84
C GLY A 30 -4.18 11.29 -14.87
N VAL A 31 -4.89 11.10 -13.75
CA VAL A 31 -6.32 11.43 -13.66
C VAL A 31 -6.50 12.94 -13.48
N GLU A 32 -7.29 13.57 -14.37
CA GLU A 32 -7.55 15.02 -14.34
C GLU A 32 -8.32 15.45 -13.07
N ASN A 33 -7.58 15.69 -11.99
CA ASN A 33 -8.08 16.31 -10.77
C ASN A 33 -6.95 17.11 -10.11
N ARG A 34 -7.23 18.35 -9.71
CA ARG A 34 -6.25 19.24 -9.06
C ARG A 34 -5.73 18.73 -7.72
N LEU A 35 -6.37 17.72 -7.14
CA LEU A 35 -5.95 17.08 -5.89
C LEU A 35 -4.94 15.95 -6.13
N ASN A 36 -4.91 15.34 -7.32
CA ASN A 36 -4.11 14.16 -7.62
C ASN A 36 -2.69 14.54 -8.02
N ARG A 37 -1.94 15.05 -7.04
CA ARG A 37 -0.52 15.37 -7.18
C ARG A 37 0.25 14.67 -6.07
N TYR A 38 1.02 13.66 -6.46
CA TYR A 38 1.83 12.91 -5.51
C TYR A 38 2.89 13.82 -4.89
N GLY A 39 3.17 13.65 -3.59
CA GLY A 39 4.11 14.50 -2.86
C GLY A 39 3.62 15.92 -2.52
N ARG A 40 2.36 16.28 -2.80
CA ARG A 40 1.82 17.62 -2.48
C ARG A 40 1.97 18.03 -1.00
N LEU A 41 1.86 17.07 -0.08
CA LEU A 41 2.04 17.30 1.36
C LEU A 41 3.51 17.57 1.75
N ALA A 42 4.46 17.08 0.96
CA ALA A 42 5.89 17.20 1.18
C ALA A 42 6.61 17.80 -0.05
N PRO A 43 6.33 19.07 -0.40
CA PRO A 43 6.96 19.70 -1.55
C PRO A 43 8.47 19.80 -1.33
N GLY A 44 9.27 19.49 -2.36
CA GLY A 44 10.73 19.58 -2.32
C GLY A 44 11.43 18.30 -1.88
N VAL A 45 10.71 17.20 -1.62
CA VAL A 45 11.34 15.87 -1.55
C VAL A 45 11.73 15.46 -2.96
N GLU A 46 13.03 15.50 -3.25
CA GLU A 46 13.59 15.12 -4.55
C GLU A 46 13.38 13.63 -4.84
N VAL A 47 13.23 13.28 -6.12
CA VAL A 47 13.06 11.89 -6.59
C VAL A 47 14.19 10.98 -6.09
N THR A 48 15.39 11.51 -5.89
CA THR A 48 16.54 10.78 -5.34
C THR A 48 16.37 10.41 -3.87
N GLN A 49 15.78 11.30 -3.06
CA GLN A 49 15.48 11.02 -1.65
C GLN A 49 14.30 10.05 -1.54
N ALA A 50 13.30 10.20 -2.41
CA ALA A 50 12.22 9.24 -2.60
C ALA A 50 12.76 7.84 -2.95
N GLN A 51 13.62 7.72 -3.96
CA GLN A 51 14.23 6.44 -4.37
C GLN A 51 14.98 5.74 -3.24
N GLN A 52 15.72 6.48 -2.42
CA GLN A 52 16.42 5.91 -1.26
C GLN A 52 15.46 5.37 -0.20
N LEU A 53 14.34 6.08 0.04
CA LEU A 53 13.35 5.68 1.03
C LEU A 53 12.47 4.52 0.53
N PHE A 54 12.06 4.55 -0.73
CA PHE A 54 11.22 3.52 -1.34
C PHE A 54 11.95 2.22 -1.64
N GLY A 55 13.25 2.28 -1.95
CA GLY A 55 14.09 1.12 -2.25
C GLY A 55 14.35 0.20 -1.04
N TRP A 56 14.09 0.68 0.18
CA TRP A 56 14.19 -0.13 1.39
C TRP A 56 12.94 -0.99 1.63
N GLU A 57 11.76 -0.49 1.26
CA GLU A 57 10.46 -1.14 1.55
C GLU A 57 10.25 -2.42 0.72
N ASP A 58 10.69 -2.35 -0.54
CA ASP A 58 10.64 -3.41 -1.52
C ASP A 58 11.91 -4.26 -1.55
N GLN A 59 13.00 -3.85 -0.87
CA GLN A 59 14.31 -4.52 -0.86
C GLN A 59 14.81 -4.90 -2.27
N GLY A 60 14.47 -4.08 -3.28
CA GLY A 60 14.78 -4.36 -4.68
C GLY A 60 14.16 -5.65 -5.25
N ARG A 61 13.14 -6.21 -4.59
CA ARG A 61 12.54 -7.51 -4.94
C ARG A 61 11.77 -7.49 -6.26
N VAL A 62 11.38 -6.31 -6.76
CA VAL A 62 10.46 -6.22 -7.90
C VAL A 62 10.79 -5.01 -8.79
N PRO A 63 10.87 -5.18 -10.13
CA PRO A 63 11.07 -4.06 -11.03
C PRO A 63 9.78 -3.23 -11.11
N LYS A 64 9.76 -2.11 -10.39
CA LYS A 64 8.68 -1.11 -10.45
C LYS A 64 8.71 -0.38 -11.79
N ARG A 65 7.53 0.01 -12.28
CA ARG A 65 7.37 0.84 -13.48
C ARG A 65 7.79 2.27 -13.22
N ASP A 66 7.43 2.81 -12.06
CA ASP A 66 7.93 4.10 -11.56
C ASP A 66 8.65 3.88 -10.22
N PRO A 67 9.85 4.45 -10.01
CA PRO A 67 10.55 4.36 -8.71
C PRO A 67 9.76 4.91 -7.51
N ARG A 68 8.72 5.72 -7.76
CA ARG A 68 7.81 6.27 -6.74
C ARG A 68 6.68 5.32 -6.36
N ASP A 69 6.45 4.26 -7.14
CA ASP A 69 5.42 3.26 -6.83
C ASP A 69 5.73 2.63 -5.46
N PHE A 70 4.70 2.42 -4.65
CA PHE A 70 4.85 1.89 -3.29
C PHE A 70 3.93 0.70 -3.06
N CYS A 71 4.32 -0.17 -2.13
CA CYS A 71 3.71 -1.48 -1.96
C CYS A 71 2.35 -1.37 -1.26
N LEU A 72 1.30 -1.92 -1.87
CA LEU A 72 -0.01 -2.14 -1.23
C LEU A 72 -0.09 -3.54 -0.61
N TRP A 73 0.41 -4.53 -1.34
CA TRP A 73 0.46 -5.93 -0.90
C TRP A 73 1.82 -6.54 -1.25
N LYS A 74 2.51 -7.07 -0.25
CA LYS A 74 3.80 -7.72 -0.41
C LYS A 74 3.60 -9.23 -0.50
N GLY A 75 3.74 -9.77 -1.71
CA GLY A 75 3.71 -11.21 -1.95
C GLY A 75 4.86 -11.93 -1.25
N ARG A 76 4.62 -13.18 -0.86
CA ARG A 76 5.65 -14.05 -0.26
C ARG A 76 6.78 -14.32 -1.26
N LYS A 77 8.02 -14.47 -0.77
CA LYS A 77 9.16 -14.91 -1.60
C LYS A 77 8.85 -16.29 -2.23
N ALA A 78 9.11 -16.43 -3.53
CA ALA A 78 8.85 -17.66 -4.29
C ALA A 78 9.63 -18.89 -3.76
N SER A 79 10.78 -18.69 -3.11
CA SER A 79 11.58 -19.74 -2.46
C SER A 79 10.87 -20.44 -1.29
N GLU A 80 9.70 -19.94 -0.86
CA GLU A 80 8.95 -20.46 0.29
C GLU A 80 7.53 -20.92 -0.03
N ALA A 81 7.14 -20.93 -1.30
CA ALA A 81 5.77 -21.20 -1.76
C ALA A 81 5.26 -22.63 -1.48
N ALA A 82 6.13 -23.55 -1.06
CA ALA A 82 5.78 -24.97 -0.89
C ALA A 82 4.91 -25.31 0.34
N LEU A 83 4.66 -24.36 1.27
CA LEU A 83 4.16 -24.70 2.61
C LEU A 83 2.84 -23.99 3.05
N ALA A 84 2.11 -23.33 2.15
CA ALA A 84 0.89 -22.57 2.48
C ALA A 84 -0.44 -23.34 2.21
N ARG A 85 -0.44 -24.68 2.30
CA ARG A 85 -1.69 -25.47 2.30
C ARG A 85 -2.29 -25.65 3.69
N ALA A 86 -2.38 -24.60 4.48
CA ALA A 86 -3.06 -24.64 5.77
C ALA A 86 -4.01 -23.44 5.87
N GLY A 87 -5.30 -23.73 5.92
CA GLY A 87 -6.36 -22.73 6.00
C GLY A 87 -6.30 -21.94 7.30
N SER A 88 -6.65 -20.66 7.18
CA SER A 88 -7.17 -19.76 8.22
C SER A 88 -6.42 -19.79 9.55
N GLU A 89 -5.25 -19.15 9.59
CA GLU A 89 -4.57 -18.43 10.70
C GLU A 89 -3.23 -17.91 10.12
N PRO A 90 -2.67 -16.76 10.57
CA PRO A 90 -1.39 -16.28 10.05
C PRO A 90 -0.29 -17.27 10.40
N ALA A 91 0.29 -17.93 9.39
CA ALA A 91 1.42 -18.82 9.59
C ALA A 91 2.69 -17.97 9.81
N ALA A 92 2.94 -17.57 11.05
CA ALA A 92 4.21 -16.97 11.45
C ALA A 92 5.33 -17.97 11.17
N ARG A 93 6.28 -17.62 10.31
CA ARG A 93 7.52 -18.39 10.09
C ARG A 93 8.68 -17.41 10.06
N LEU A 94 9.82 -17.82 10.61
CA LEU A 94 11.07 -17.05 10.51
C LEU A 94 11.44 -16.88 9.03
N ASP A 95 11.62 -15.63 8.58
CA ASP A 95 12.37 -15.32 7.37
C ASP A 95 13.86 -15.53 7.68
N PRO A 96 14.52 -16.49 7.02
CA PRO A 96 15.92 -16.81 7.29
C PRO A 96 16.88 -15.67 6.91
N ASP A 97 16.45 -14.68 6.12
CA ASP A 97 17.27 -13.54 5.72
C ASP A 97 17.20 -12.37 6.71
N THR A 98 16.17 -12.32 7.59
CA THR A 98 15.96 -11.17 8.50
C THR A 98 15.78 -11.55 9.96
N GLU A 99 15.73 -12.85 10.30
CA GLU A 99 15.40 -13.37 11.64
C GLU A 99 14.02 -12.90 12.18
N ASP A 100 13.20 -12.26 11.34
CA ASP A 100 11.86 -11.81 11.68
C ASP A 100 10.81 -12.86 11.31
N TYR A 101 9.71 -12.92 12.06
CA TYR A 101 8.55 -13.71 11.66
C TYR A 101 7.81 -12.97 10.52
N GLU A 102 7.84 -13.49 9.29
CA GLU A 102 6.97 -12.97 8.23
C GLU A 102 5.55 -13.53 8.42
N LEU A 103 4.70 -12.74 9.09
CA LEU A 103 3.26 -12.97 9.12
C LEU A 103 2.72 -12.95 7.69
N CYS A 104 1.78 -13.86 7.41
CA CYS A 104 1.29 -14.11 6.06
C CYS A 104 -0.20 -14.42 6.09
N TRP A 105 -0.96 -13.79 5.21
CA TRP A 105 -2.38 -13.96 5.01
C TRP A 105 -2.70 -14.37 3.58
N THR A 106 -3.83 -15.03 3.39
CA THR A 106 -4.35 -15.32 2.05
C THR A 106 -5.01 -14.07 1.47
N SER A 107 -4.84 -13.85 0.16
CA SER A 107 -5.49 -12.76 -0.57
C SER A 107 -5.79 -13.18 -2.01
N PRO A 108 -6.60 -12.42 -2.76
CA PRO A 108 -6.81 -12.62 -4.20
C PRO A 108 -5.52 -12.58 -5.03
N TYR A 109 -4.48 -11.91 -4.53
CA TYR A 109 -3.18 -11.77 -5.19
C TYR A 109 -2.15 -12.81 -4.72
N GLY A 110 -2.59 -13.80 -3.92
CA GLY A 110 -1.73 -14.82 -3.35
C GLY A 110 -1.34 -14.55 -1.88
N PRO A 111 -0.60 -15.48 -1.27
CA PRO A 111 -0.17 -15.35 0.12
C PRO A 111 0.85 -14.21 0.29
N GLY A 112 0.63 -13.35 1.28
CA GLY A 112 1.47 -12.18 1.50
C GLY A 112 1.08 -11.39 2.75
N ARG A 113 1.45 -10.12 2.80
CA ARG A 113 1.11 -9.20 3.89
C ARG A 113 0.82 -7.79 3.35
N PRO A 114 0.04 -6.96 4.08
CA PRO A 114 -0.14 -5.56 3.70
C PRO A 114 1.20 -4.80 3.67
N GLY A 115 1.27 -3.78 2.82
CA GLY A 115 2.33 -2.77 2.87
C GLY A 115 2.12 -1.80 4.03
N TRP A 116 3.18 -1.12 4.46
CA TRP A 116 3.16 -0.28 5.67
C TRP A 116 2.08 0.82 5.61
N HIS A 117 1.88 1.43 4.44
CA HIS A 117 1.00 2.58 4.29
C HIS A 117 -0.49 2.21 4.21
N VAL A 118 -0.82 1.09 3.55
CA VAL A 118 -2.22 0.70 3.32
C VAL A 118 -2.94 0.33 4.62
N GLU A 119 -2.20 -0.08 5.65
CA GLU A 119 -2.77 -0.41 6.97
C GLU A 119 -3.47 0.79 7.59
N CYS A 120 -2.81 1.95 7.63
CA CYS A 120 -3.38 3.18 8.18
C CYS A 120 -4.62 3.64 7.41
N SER A 121 -4.55 3.66 6.07
CA SER A 121 -5.69 4.06 5.24
C SER A 121 -6.89 3.12 5.38
N ALA A 122 -6.66 1.79 5.42
CA ALA A 122 -7.73 0.81 5.59
C ALA A 122 -8.38 0.89 6.98
N MET A 123 -7.58 1.05 8.04
CA MET A 123 -8.11 1.22 9.40
C MET A 123 -8.89 2.52 9.56
N LEU A 124 -8.43 3.60 8.94
CA LEU A 124 -9.09 4.90 8.96
C LEU A 124 -10.45 4.83 8.24
N ASP A 125 -10.52 4.26 7.03
CA ASP A 125 -11.79 4.06 6.33
C ASP A 125 -12.76 3.18 7.12
N ALA A 126 -12.26 2.07 7.68
CA ALA A 126 -13.09 1.17 8.48
C ALA A 126 -13.63 1.85 9.75
N THR A 127 -12.82 2.71 10.38
CA THR A 127 -13.22 3.45 11.59
C THR A 127 -14.23 4.53 11.23
N VAL A 128 -13.94 5.37 10.23
CA VAL A 128 -14.85 6.41 9.75
C VAL A 128 -16.17 5.77 9.33
N SER A 129 -16.15 4.73 8.50
CA SER A 129 -17.36 4.00 8.07
C SER A 129 -18.20 3.45 9.24
N ARG A 130 -17.57 3.02 10.35
CA ARG A 130 -18.28 2.56 11.54
C ARG A 130 -18.88 3.69 12.37
N LEU A 131 -18.21 4.84 12.43
CA LEU A 131 -18.73 6.03 13.11
C LEU A 131 -19.87 6.69 12.31
N ASN A 132 -19.87 6.49 11.00
CA ASN A 132 -20.84 7.06 10.05
C ASN A 132 -22.17 6.30 9.97
N GLN A 133 -22.56 5.56 11.01
CA GLN A 133 -23.84 4.84 11.02
C GLN A 133 -25.06 5.79 11.04
N GLU A 134 -24.87 7.05 11.45
CA GLU A 134 -25.94 8.05 11.58
C GLU A 134 -25.80 9.23 10.60
N GLU A 135 -24.61 9.48 10.03
CA GLU A 135 -24.34 10.58 9.10
C GLU A 135 -23.51 10.12 7.88
N GLU A 136 -23.82 10.67 6.70
CA GLU A 136 -23.12 10.36 5.44
C GLU A 136 -21.78 11.13 5.34
N ILE A 137 -20.82 10.79 6.19
CA ILE A 137 -19.46 11.34 6.10
C ILE A 137 -18.70 10.57 5.00
N PRO A 138 -18.03 11.27 4.05
CA PRO A 138 -17.23 10.63 3.01
C PRO A 138 -16.14 9.70 3.55
N LYS A 139 -15.79 8.67 2.76
CA LYS A 139 -14.66 7.78 3.04
C LYS A 139 -13.38 8.57 3.26
N TYR A 140 -12.53 8.05 4.14
CA TYR A 140 -11.24 8.65 4.53
C TYR A 140 -11.29 10.06 5.13
N LYS A 141 -12.48 10.64 5.34
CA LYS A 141 -12.59 12.01 5.84
C LYS A 141 -12.37 12.04 7.35
N THR A 142 -11.34 12.76 7.76
CA THR A 142 -11.08 13.12 9.16
C THR A 142 -10.76 14.60 9.25
N ASP A 143 -11.05 15.22 10.40
CA ASP A 143 -10.71 16.63 10.63
C ASP A 143 -9.21 16.84 10.86
N VAL A 144 -8.59 15.89 11.56
CA VAL A 144 -7.16 15.92 11.90
C VAL A 144 -6.57 14.53 11.67
N HIS A 145 -5.53 14.47 10.86
CA HIS A 145 -4.66 13.31 10.71
C HIS A 145 -3.24 13.74 11.10
N ALA A 146 -2.60 13.01 12.02
CA ALA A 146 -1.38 13.43 12.69
C ALA A 146 -0.40 12.27 12.90
N GLY A 147 0.88 12.60 13.01
CA GLY A 147 1.97 11.67 13.25
C GLY A 147 3.29 12.42 13.41
N GLY A 148 4.39 11.67 13.60
CA GLY A 148 5.74 12.26 13.65
C GLY A 148 6.13 12.99 12.36
N ILE A 149 7.12 13.90 12.43
CA ILE A 149 7.59 14.64 11.25
C ILE A 149 8.23 13.72 10.20
N ASP A 150 8.81 12.62 10.65
CA ASP A 150 9.35 11.53 9.84
C ASP A 150 8.26 10.80 9.05
N LEU A 151 7.03 10.70 9.58
CA LEU A 151 5.90 10.10 8.86
C LEU A 151 5.37 11.01 7.75
N LYS A 152 5.73 12.29 7.72
CA LYS A 152 5.29 13.21 6.66
C LYS A 152 5.61 12.67 5.27
N PHE A 153 6.78 12.06 5.07
CA PHE A 153 7.16 11.39 3.84
C PHE A 153 8.02 10.16 4.14
N PRO A 154 7.75 8.99 3.53
CA PRO A 154 6.70 8.77 2.53
C PRO A 154 5.31 8.49 3.11
N HIS A 155 5.21 8.23 4.42
CA HIS A 155 4.03 7.58 5.01
C HIS A 155 2.70 8.31 4.78
N HIS A 156 2.55 9.52 5.31
CA HIS A 156 1.32 10.30 5.11
C HIS A 156 1.11 10.73 3.66
N VAL A 157 2.18 10.88 2.85
CA VAL A 157 2.04 11.15 1.41
C VAL A 157 1.36 9.96 0.71
N ASN A 158 1.76 8.74 1.06
CA ASN A 158 1.20 7.52 0.51
C ASN A 158 -0.24 7.29 0.98
N GLU A 159 -0.55 7.56 2.24
CA GLU A 159 -1.93 7.51 2.74
C GLU A 159 -2.85 8.51 2.03
N VAL A 160 -2.38 9.75 1.82
CA VAL A 160 -3.15 10.75 1.05
C VAL A 160 -3.37 10.29 -0.38
N ALA A 161 -2.36 9.68 -1.02
CA ALA A 161 -2.51 9.13 -2.37
C ALA A 161 -3.51 7.97 -2.41
N GLN A 162 -3.51 7.07 -1.42
CA GLN A 162 -4.48 5.97 -1.31
C GLN A 162 -5.91 6.45 -1.01
N ALA A 163 -6.07 7.53 -0.24
CA ALA A 163 -7.38 8.07 0.13
C ALA A 163 -8.03 8.89 -1.00
N LEU A 164 -7.22 9.50 -1.87
CA LEU A 164 -7.69 10.20 -3.08
C LEU A 164 -7.80 9.26 -4.29
N GLY A 165 -7.05 8.15 -4.24
CA GLY A 165 -7.03 7.01 -5.17
C GLY A 165 -8.26 6.11 -5.09
#